data_AF-A0A6J7KSD6-F1
#
_entry.id   AF-A0A6J7KSD6-F1
#
_cell.length_a   1.000
_cell.length_b   1.000
_cell.length_c   1.000
_cell.angle_alpha   90.00
_cell.angle_beta   90.00
_cell.angle_gamma   90.00
#
_symmetry.space_group_name_H-M   'P 1'
#
loop_
_entity.id
_entity.type
_entity.pdbx_description
1 polymer ?
#
loop_
_entity_poly.entity_id
_entity_poly.type
_entity_poly.pdbx_seq_one_letter_code
_entity_poly.pdbx_strand_id
1 'polypeptide(L)'
;MPNESSAEDRILTVPNVITLVRLACLPLFVWLLLAADNALLAGALLGALGATDWVDGWYARKFRQVSTFGKVFDPVVDRLLFFVSIVAIIIAGAAPLWFCIAVLLREVVISLATVVLATLGARRIDVTWMGKTATFGLMFAFPAFLWASSSWPLQSTFEVLAWVCAIPALTASYYAAALYIPLGLGALREGRALRTPKP
;
A
#
# COMPACT_ATOMS: atom_id res chain seq x y z
N MET A 1 43.34 -14.61 2.46
CA MET A 1 42.43 -13.47 2.66
C MET A 1 41.06 -13.88 2.13
N PRO A 2 40.00 -13.95 2.94
CA PRO A 2 38.67 -14.29 2.44
C PRO A 2 38.15 -13.12 1.61
N ASN A 3 37.56 -13.45 0.47
CA ASN A 3 37.06 -12.53 -0.54
C ASN A 3 35.81 -11.79 -0.02
N GLU A 4 35.94 -10.54 0.43
CA GLU A 4 34.84 -9.69 0.95
C GLU A 4 34.00 -9.02 -0.16
N SER A 5 33.83 -9.64 -1.33
CA SER A 5 33.23 -8.98 -2.50
C SER A 5 31.89 -9.55 -3.03
N SER A 6 31.07 -10.29 -2.27
CA SER A 6 29.82 -10.85 -2.86
C SER A 6 28.52 -10.83 -2.04
N ALA A 7 28.48 -10.12 -0.91
CA ALA A 7 27.25 -10.03 -0.11
C ALA A 7 26.37 -8.81 -0.44
N GLU A 8 26.94 -7.71 -0.95
CA GLU A 8 26.22 -6.44 -1.09
C GLU A 8 25.45 -6.29 -2.42
N ASP A 9 25.77 -7.08 -3.43
CA ASP A 9 25.29 -6.92 -4.82
C ASP A 9 24.36 -8.04 -5.32
N ARG A 10 23.69 -8.76 -4.41
CA ARG A 10 22.65 -9.71 -4.84
C ARG A 10 21.37 -8.96 -5.16
N ILE A 11 21.21 -8.62 -6.43
CA ILE A 11 19.94 -8.14 -7.00
C ILE A 11 18.85 -9.21 -6.78
N LEU A 12 19.18 -10.50 -6.77
CA LEU A 12 18.25 -11.61 -6.51
C LEU A 12 18.19 -11.96 -5.02
N THR A 13 17.59 -11.09 -4.21
CA THR A 13 17.13 -11.47 -2.87
C THR A 13 15.67 -11.90 -2.92
N VAL A 14 15.23 -12.74 -1.97
CA VAL A 14 13.83 -13.20 -1.88
C VAL A 14 12.84 -12.03 -1.90
N PRO A 15 13.04 -10.93 -1.15
CA PRO A 15 12.16 -9.76 -1.22
C PRO A 15 12.08 -9.15 -2.63
N ASN A 16 13.21 -8.98 -3.32
CA ASN A 16 13.22 -8.36 -4.64
C ASN A 16 12.51 -9.22 -5.71
N VAL A 17 12.64 -10.55 -5.62
CA VAL A 17 11.90 -11.46 -6.51
C VAL A 17 10.40 -11.28 -6.31
N ILE A 18 9.95 -11.13 -5.07
CA ILE A 18 8.52 -10.98 -4.80
C ILE A 18 8.01 -9.62 -5.28
N THR A 19 8.75 -8.53 -5.05
CA THR A 19 8.44 -7.22 -5.63
C THR A 19 8.36 -7.28 -7.15
N LEU A 20 9.27 -7.98 -7.82
CA LEU A 20 9.24 -8.19 -9.28
C LEU A 20 8.03 -9.00 -9.73
N VAL A 21 7.67 -10.06 -9.00
CA VAL A 21 6.47 -10.86 -9.27
C VAL A 21 5.22 -9.99 -9.14
N ARG A 22 5.10 -9.17 -8.09
CA ARG A 22 3.97 -8.25 -7.94
C ARG A 22 3.89 -7.28 -9.11
N LEU A 23 5.02 -6.71 -9.51
CA LEU A 23 5.08 -5.82 -10.67
C LEU A 23 4.62 -6.53 -11.96
N ALA A 24 4.99 -7.80 -12.14
CA ALA A 24 4.53 -8.61 -13.28
C ALA A 24 3.05 -9.00 -13.19
N CYS A 25 2.49 -9.16 -11.99
CA CYS A 25 1.07 -9.41 -11.77
C CYS A 25 0.20 -8.18 -12.05
N LEU A 26 0.76 -6.98 -12.03
CA LEU A 26 0.02 -5.75 -12.31
C LEU A 26 -0.61 -5.69 -13.71
N PRO A 27 0.12 -5.90 -14.83
CA PRO A 27 -0.49 -5.92 -16.15
C PRO A 27 -1.49 -7.09 -16.30
N LEU A 28 -1.22 -8.23 -15.64
CA LEU A 28 -2.16 -9.35 -15.63
C LEU A 28 -3.47 -8.97 -14.93
N PHE A 29 -3.41 -8.29 -13.79
CA PHE A 29 -4.59 -7.79 -13.08
C PHE A 29 -5.41 -6.84 -13.94
N VAL A 30 -4.76 -5.86 -14.57
CA VAL A 30 -5.43 -4.89 -15.45
C VAL A 30 -6.08 -5.60 -16.65
N TRP A 31 -5.38 -6.53 -17.28
CA TRP A 31 -5.91 -7.31 -18.40
C TRP A 31 -7.11 -8.17 -17.98
N LEU A 32 -7.01 -8.88 -16.84
CA LEU A 32 -8.10 -9.70 -16.30
C LEU A 32 -9.35 -8.86 -16.04
N LEU A 33 -9.17 -7.67 -15.45
CA LEU A 33 -10.29 -6.82 -15.06
C LEU A 33 -10.92 -6.10 -16.26
N LEU A 34 -10.10 -5.51 -17.14
CA LEU A 34 -10.60 -4.60 -18.19
C LEU A 34 -10.80 -5.26 -19.55
N ALA A 35 -9.94 -6.22 -19.92
CA ALA A 35 -9.97 -6.83 -21.25
C ALA A 35 -10.69 -8.18 -21.25
N ALA A 36 -10.45 -9.00 -20.22
CA ALA A 36 -11.10 -10.30 -20.06
C ALA A 36 -12.44 -10.21 -19.29
N ASP A 37 -12.78 -9.05 -18.74
CA ASP A 37 -13.99 -8.80 -17.93
C ASP A 37 -14.20 -9.83 -16.81
N ASN A 38 -13.11 -10.31 -16.23
CA ASN A 38 -13.10 -11.37 -15.23
C ASN A 38 -12.78 -10.81 -13.85
N ALA A 39 -13.74 -10.04 -13.32
CA ALA A 39 -13.64 -9.42 -12.00
C ALA A 39 -13.40 -10.44 -10.87
N LEU A 40 -13.85 -11.68 -11.06
CA LEU A 40 -13.62 -12.77 -10.12
C LEU A 40 -12.13 -13.09 -9.97
N LEU A 41 -11.45 -13.40 -11.07
CA LEU A 41 -10.03 -13.70 -11.06
C LEU A 41 -9.19 -12.46 -10.71
N ALA A 42 -9.62 -11.27 -11.14
CA ALA A 42 -8.97 -10.02 -10.76
C ALA A 42 -9.03 -9.80 -9.23
N GLY A 43 -10.18 -10.03 -8.60
CA GLY A 43 -10.36 -9.96 -7.15
C GLY A 43 -9.50 -10.99 -6.40
N ALA A 44 -9.45 -12.23 -6.91
CA ALA A 44 -8.61 -13.28 -6.33
C ALA A 44 -7.11 -12.94 -6.43
N LEU A 45 -6.66 -12.43 -7.58
CA LEU A 45 -5.28 -11.99 -7.78
C LEU A 45 -4.94 -10.81 -6.86
N LEU A 46 -5.81 -9.81 -6.77
CA LEU A 46 -5.60 -8.65 -5.90
C LEU A 46 -5.53 -9.05 -4.42
N GLY A 47 -6.44 -9.92 -3.98
CA GLY A 47 -6.42 -10.46 -2.62
C GLY A 47 -5.17 -11.28 -2.33
N ALA A 48 -4.72 -12.11 -3.29
CA ALA A 48 -3.49 -12.87 -3.17
C ALA A 48 -2.26 -11.95 -3.06
N LEU A 49 -2.16 -10.92 -3.91
CA LEU A 49 -1.08 -9.92 -3.84
C LEU A 49 -1.03 -9.25 -2.47
N GLY A 50 -2.17 -8.80 -1.94
CA GLY A 50 -2.23 -8.23 -0.59
C GLY A 50 -1.80 -9.23 0.49
N ALA A 51 -2.21 -10.49 0.39
CA ALA A 51 -1.79 -11.52 1.35
C ALA A 51 -0.27 -11.77 1.30
N THR A 52 0.34 -11.74 0.10
CA THR A 52 1.79 -11.92 -0.09
C THR A 52 2.58 -10.85 0.65
N ASP A 53 2.16 -9.58 0.64
CA ASP A 53 2.81 -8.49 1.40
C ASP A 53 2.96 -8.80 2.88
N TRP A 54 1.95 -9.44 3.47
CA TRP A 54 1.98 -9.79 4.88
C TRP A 54 2.94 -10.94 5.17
N VAL A 55 2.94 -11.96 4.31
CA VAL A 55 3.86 -13.11 4.40
C VAL A 55 5.31 -12.64 4.27
N ASP A 56 5.58 -11.71 3.36
CA ASP A 56 6.92 -11.16 3.14
C ASP A 56 7.39 -10.32 4.30
N GLY A 57 6.49 -9.50 4.88
CA GLY A 57 6.78 -8.75 6.09
C GLY A 57 7.17 -9.66 7.25
N TRP A 58 6.61 -10.88 7.32
CA TRP A 58 7.01 -11.88 8.32
C TRP A 58 8.36 -12.52 7.99
N TYR A 59 8.60 -12.91 6.73
CA TYR A 59 9.84 -13.55 6.32
C TYR A 59 11.04 -12.59 6.38
N ALA A 60 10.90 -11.35 5.92
CA ALA A 60 11.94 -10.33 5.96
C ALA A 60 12.43 -10.03 7.38
N ARG A 61 11.51 -10.00 8.37
CA ARG A 61 11.86 -9.84 9.79
C ARG A 61 12.68 -11.00 10.35
N LYS A 62 12.48 -12.20 9.80
CA LYS A 62 13.14 -13.42 10.28
C LYS A 62 14.53 -13.63 9.67
N PHE A 63 14.74 -13.23 8.42
CA PHE A 63 15.97 -13.55 7.67
C PHE A 63 16.99 -12.40 7.54
N ARG A 64 16.68 -11.17 8.00
CA ARG A 64 17.57 -9.98 7.94
C ARG A 64 18.24 -9.71 6.58
N GLN A 65 17.70 -10.25 5.49
CA GLN A 65 18.20 -10.01 4.14
C GLN A 65 17.51 -8.77 3.59
N VAL A 66 18.20 -7.62 3.66
CA VAL A 66 17.68 -6.35 3.13
C VAL A 66 18.67 -5.81 2.11
N SER A 67 18.29 -5.81 0.84
CA SER A 67 19.08 -5.21 -0.24
C SER A 67 18.86 -3.69 -0.30
N THR A 68 19.91 -2.93 -0.60
CA THR A 68 19.85 -1.48 -0.79
C THR A 68 18.98 -1.08 -1.99
N PHE A 69 18.95 -1.92 -3.03
CA PHE A 69 18.09 -1.73 -4.20
C PHE A 69 16.61 -1.88 -3.85
N GLY A 70 16.24 -2.96 -3.15
CA GLY A 70 14.86 -3.21 -2.72
C GLY A 70 14.30 -2.09 -1.84
N LYS A 71 15.10 -1.50 -0.94
CA LYS A 71 14.67 -0.38 -0.07
C LYS A 71 14.10 0.83 -0.83
N VAL A 72 14.57 1.07 -2.05
CA VAL A 72 14.11 2.19 -2.89
C VAL A 72 13.06 1.73 -3.90
N PHE A 73 13.21 0.52 -4.43
CA PHE A 73 12.32 -0.02 -5.47
C PHE A 73 10.96 -0.48 -4.92
N ASP A 74 10.94 -1.12 -3.75
CA ASP A 74 9.70 -1.66 -3.15
C ASP A 74 8.62 -0.57 -2.95
N PRO A 75 8.92 0.60 -2.35
CA PRO A 75 7.93 1.66 -2.17
C PRO A 75 7.38 2.24 -3.48
N VAL A 76 8.15 2.15 -4.57
CA VAL A 76 7.70 2.63 -5.90
C VAL A 76 6.73 1.63 -6.49
N VAL A 77 7.08 0.33 -6.48
CA VAL A 77 6.20 -0.73 -6.98
C VAL A 77 4.92 -0.80 -6.18
N ASP A 78 4.98 -0.72 -4.85
CA ASP A 78 3.78 -0.74 -4.00
C ASP A 78 2.82 0.42 -4.32
N ARG A 79 3.36 1.62 -4.57
CA ARG A 79 2.55 2.77 -4.99
C ARG A 79 1.95 2.56 -6.38
N LEU A 80 2.73 2.05 -7.32
CA LEU A 80 2.23 1.73 -8.66
C LEU A 80 1.09 0.71 -8.59
N LEU A 81 1.25 -0.37 -7.83
CA LEU A 81 0.20 -1.35 -7.58
C LEU A 81 -1.06 -0.68 -7.05
N PHE A 82 -0.94 0.14 -6.02
CA PHE A 82 -2.08 0.83 -5.41
C PHE A 82 -2.82 1.74 -6.41
N PHE A 83 -2.09 2.65 -7.07
CA PHE A 83 -2.69 3.60 -7.99
C PHE A 83 -3.31 2.91 -9.21
N VAL A 84 -2.58 2.00 -9.85
CA VAL A 84 -3.06 1.29 -11.04
C VAL A 84 -4.24 0.39 -10.70
N SER A 85 -4.22 -0.29 -9.54
CA SER A 85 -5.35 -1.14 -9.13
C SER A 85 -6.63 -0.32 -8.94
N ILE A 86 -6.56 0.80 -8.22
CA ILE A 86 -7.75 1.64 -7.99
C ILE A 86 -8.24 2.29 -9.28
N VAL A 87 -7.33 2.76 -10.15
CA VAL A 87 -7.72 3.35 -11.44
C VAL A 87 -8.41 2.30 -12.32
N ALA A 88 -7.89 1.08 -12.40
CA ALA A 88 -8.51 0.00 -13.16
C ALA A 88 -9.90 -0.36 -12.58
N ILE A 89 -10.05 -0.40 -11.25
CA ILE A 89 -11.35 -0.61 -10.59
C ILE A 89 -12.35 0.49 -10.91
N ILE A 90 -11.91 1.76 -10.96
CA ILE A 90 -12.75 2.90 -11.37
C ILE A 90 -13.22 2.72 -12.82
N ILE A 91 -12.32 2.39 -13.74
CA ILE A 91 -12.63 2.21 -15.16
C ILE A 91 -13.62 1.05 -15.35
N ALA A 92 -13.43 -0.05 -14.61
CA ALA A 92 -14.33 -1.19 -14.61
C ALA A 92 -15.70 -0.90 -13.95
N GLY A 93 -15.83 0.22 -13.23
CA GLY A 93 -17.04 0.52 -12.46
C GLY A 93 -17.30 -0.45 -11.30
N ALA A 94 -16.29 -1.23 -10.88
CA ALA A 94 -16.44 -2.32 -9.92
C ALA A 94 -16.56 -1.85 -8.46
N ALA A 95 -16.19 -0.60 -8.17
CA ALA A 95 -16.39 0.02 -6.87
C ALA A 95 -16.95 1.45 -7.03
N PRO A 96 -17.65 1.98 -6.01
CA PRO A 96 -18.21 3.32 -6.06
C PRO A 96 -17.14 4.39 -6.28
N LEU A 97 -17.33 5.23 -7.29
CA LEU A 97 -16.36 6.26 -7.69
C LEU A 97 -15.93 7.16 -6.53
N TRP A 98 -16.89 7.60 -5.70
CA TRP A 98 -16.62 8.48 -4.56
C TRP A 98 -15.66 7.83 -3.55
N PHE A 99 -15.78 6.51 -3.35
CA PHE A 99 -14.95 5.76 -2.41
C PHE A 99 -13.52 5.65 -2.92
N CYS A 100 -13.36 5.27 -4.20
CA CYS A 100 -12.05 5.20 -4.84
C CYS A 100 -11.33 6.56 -4.83
N ILE A 101 -12.05 7.65 -5.16
CA ILE A 101 -11.49 9.01 -5.11
C ILE A 101 -11.07 9.39 -3.69
N ALA A 102 -11.90 9.10 -2.68
CA ALA A 102 -11.57 9.41 -1.28
C ALA A 102 -10.29 8.69 -0.82
N VAL A 103 -10.16 7.40 -1.16
CA VAL A 103 -8.98 6.60 -0.86
C VAL A 103 -7.73 7.17 -1.56
N LEU A 104 -7.82 7.48 -2.86
CA LEU A 104 -6.72 8.06 -3.63
C LEU A 104 -6.30 9.43 -3.08
N LEU A 105 -7.26 10.31 -2.83
CA LEU A 105 -7.01 11.66 -2.30
C LEU A 105 -6.26 11.58 -0.97
N ARG A 106 -6.72 10.72 -0.05
CA ARG A 106 -6.06 10.51 1.24
C ARG A 106 -4.62 10.05 1.06
N GLU A 107 -4.36 9.12 0.15
CA GLU A 107 -3.01 8.59 -0.07
C GLU A 107 -2.06 9.65 -0.65
N VAL A 108 -2.54 10.46 -1.59
CA VAL A 108 -1.79 11.59 -2.15
C VAL A 108 -1.49 12.63 -1.08
N VAL A 109 -2.48 13.01 -0.27
CA VAL A 109 -2.32 14.01 0.80
C VAL A 109 -1.29 13.58 1.83
N ILE A 110 -1.37 12.35 2.33
CA ILE A 110 -0.39 11.83 3.31
C ILE A 110 1.00 11.72 2.68
N SER A 111 1.10 11.20 1.46
CA SER A 111 2.38 11.08 0.76
C SER A 111 3.05 12.43 0.55
N LEU A 112 2.30 13.44 0.09
CA LEU A 112 2.80 14.79 -0.12
C LEU A 112 3.20 15.44 1.21
N ALA A 113 2.37 15.32 2.24
CA ALA A 113 2.69 15.82 3.58
C ALA A 113 3.99 15.20 4.12
N THR A 114 4.17 13.89 3.93
CA THR A 114 5.39 13.17 4.34
C THR A 114 6.62 13.73 3.64
N VAL A 115 6.55 13.94 2.33
CA VAL A 115 7.67 14.47 1.53
C VAL A 115 7.98 15.89 1.95
N VAL A 116 6.98 16.77 2.04
CA VAL A 116 7.18 18.17 2.45
C VAL A 116 7.82 18.24 3.84
N LEU A 117 7.31 17.49 4.82
CA LEU A 117 7.88 17.46 6.17
C LEU A 117 9.33 16.95 6.17
N ALA A 118 9.63 15.92 5.38
CA ALA A 118 11.00 15.42 5.23
C ALA A 118 11.94 16.49 4.64
N THR A 119 11.51 17.22 3.59
CA THR A 119 12.30 18.32 3.01
C THR A 119 12.55 19.48 3.98
N LEU A 120 11.60 19.73 4.89
CA LEU A 120 11.71 20.73 5.94
C LEU A 120 12.56 20.27 7.14
N GLY A 121 13.10 19.04 7.12
CA GLY A 121 13.94 18.48 8.17
C GLY A 121 13.18 17.92 9.37
N ALA A 122 11.89 17.60 9.21
CA ALA A 122 11.14 16.88 10.24
C ALA A 122 11.73 15.49 10.47
N ARG A 123 11.63 15.00 11.71
CA ARG A 123 11.88 13.59 12.01
C ARG A 123 10.85 12.72 11.28
N ARG A 124 11.24 11.48 10.94
CA ARG A 124 10.32 10.48 10.37
C ARG A 124 9.15 10.23 11.33
N ILE A 125 7.94 10.33 10.82
CA ILE A 125 6.71 10.10 11.58
C ILE A 125 6.34 8.63 11.45
N ASP A 126 6.17 7.95 12.58
CA ASP A 126 5.75 6.57 12.60
C ASP A 126 4.24 6.44 12.29
N VAL A 127 3.90 5.41 11.52
CA VAL A 127 2.51 5.14 11.13
C VAL A 127 1.71 4.73 12.37
N THR A 128 0.61 5.45 12.61
CA THR A 128 -0.30 5.16 13.71
C THR A 128 -0.98 3.80 13.54
N TRP A 129 -1.40 3.18 14.64
CA TRP A 129 -2.12 1.90 14.59
C TRP A 129 -3.39 2.00 13.73
N MET A 130 -4.11 3.13 13.80
CA MET A 130 -5.26 3.42 12.94
C MET A 130 -4.92 3.41 11.45
N GLY A 131 -3.75 3.92 11.07
CA GLY A 131 -3.27 3.85 9.69
C GLY A 131 -3.06 2.42 9.21
N LYS A 132 -2.57 1.52 10.08
CA LYS A 132 -2.42 0.09 9.75
C LYS A 132 -3.77 -0.59 9.59
N THR A 133 -4.68 -0.38 10.54
CA THR A 133 -6.03 -0.97 10.50
C THR A 133 -6.80 -0.52 9.26
N ALA A 134 -6.64 0.76 8.87
CA ALA A 134 -7.20 1.29 7.64
C ALA A 134 -6.70 0.52 6.40
N THR A 135 -5.38 0.36 6.25
CA THR A 135 -4.80 -0.38 5.12
C THR A 135 -5.27 -1.83 5.10
N PHE A 136 -5.30 -2.50 6.25
CA PHE A 136 -5.84 -3.86 6.35
C PHE A 136 -7.29 -3.94 5.89
N GLY A 137 -8.15 -3.01 6.31
CA GLY A 137 -9.54 -3.00 5.86
C GLY A 137 -9.68 -2.77 4.35
N LEU A 138 -8.84 -1.89 3.76
CA LEU A 138 -8.83 -1.66 2.30
C LEU A 138 -8.37 -2.90 1.52
N MET A 139 -7.42 -3.67 2.04
CA MET A 139 -6.97 -4.92 1.42
C MET A 139 -8.09 -5.96 1.28
N PHE A 140 -9.08 -5.95 2.17
CA PHE A 140 -10.26 -6.80 2.04
C PHE A 140 -11.38 -6.14 1.23
N ALA A 141 -11.57 -4.83 1.38
CA ALA A 141 -12.65 -4.10 0.73
C ALA A 141 -12.57 -4.15 -0.81
N PHE A 142 -11.39 -3.90 -1.40
CA PHE A 142 -11.26 -3.84 -2.87
C PHE A 142 -11.47 -5.20 -3.56
N PRO A 143 -10.86 -6.32 -3.10
CA PRO A 143 -11.21 -7.64 -3.62
C PRO A 143 -12.70 -7.98 -3.45
N ALA A 144 -13.30 -7.62 -2.32
CA ALA A 144 -14.73 -7.85 -2.10
C ALA A 144 -15.61 -7.04 -3.07
N PHE A 145 -15.27 -5.78 -3.37
CA PHE A 145 -15.94 -5.00 -4.41
C PHE A 145 -15.81 -5.66 -5.79
N LEU A 146 -14.61 -6.15 -6.14
CA LEU A 146 -14.41 -6.88 -7.40
C LEU A 146 -15.28 -8.15 -7.48
N TRP A 147 -15.34 -8.94 -6.41
CA TRP A 147 -16.21 -10.12 -6.37
C TRP A 147 -17.70 -9.75 -6.41
N ALA A 148 -18.10 -8.67 -5.76
CA ALA A 148 -19.46 -8.13 -5.83
C ALA A 148 -19.84 -7.56 -7.21
N SER A 149 -18.86 -7.20 -8.04
CA SER A 149 -19.10 -6.81 -9.43
C SER A 149 -19.19 -8.00 -10.40
N SER A 150 -18.78 -9.20 -9.96
CA SER A 150 -18.85 -10.42 -10.77
C SER A 150 -20.26 -11.03 -10.79
N SER A 151 -20.57 -11.80 -11.83
CA SER A 151 -21.86 -12.50 -11.97
C SER A 151 -22.01 -13.75 -11.08
N TRP A 152 -21.23 -13.87 -10.01
CA TRP A 152 -21.27 -15.04 -9.13
C TRP A 152 -22.52 -14.97 -8.22
N PRO A 153 -23.27 -16.08 -8.01
CA PRO A 153 -24.33 -16.21 -7.01
C PRO A 153 -24.11 -15.61 -5.61
N LEU A 154 -22.85 -15.42 -5.16
CA LEU A 154 -22.53 -14.85 -3.85
C LEU A 154 -22.36 -13.31 -3.87
N GLN A 155 -22.78 -12.66 -4.95
CA GLN A 155 -22.64 -11.22 -5.19
C GLN A 155 -23.04 -10.36 -3.98
N SER A 156 -24.27 -10.53 -3.48
CA SER A 156 -24.80 -9.72 -2.36
C SER A 156 -24.01 -9.90 -1.07
N THR A 157 -23.48 -11.10 -0.81
CA THR A 157 -22.63 -11.35 0.35
C THR A 157 -21.32 -10.58 0.24
N PHE A 158 -20.69 -10.59 -0.93
CA PHE A 158 -19.46 -9.84 -1.17
C PHE A 158 -19.69 -8.34 -1.12
N GLU A 159 -20.84 -7.85 -1.57
CA GLU A 159 -21.19 -6.43 -1.48
C GLU A 159 -21.29 -5.97 -0.01
N VAL A 160 -21.97 -6.74 0.83
CA VAL A 160 -22.06 -6.46 2.27
C VAL A 160 -20.67 -6.49 2.92
N LEU A 161 -19.87 -7.53 2.62
CA LEU A 161 -18.50 -7.63 3.13
C LEU A 161 -17.63 -6.45 2.68
N ALA A 162 -17.76 -6.03 1.42
CA ALA A 162 -17.03 -4.89 0.89
C ALA A 162 -17.34 -3.64 1.70
N TRP A 163 -18.62 -3.34 1.96
CA TRP A 163 -19.01 -2.16 2.74
C TRP A 163 -18.64 -2.24 4.23
N VAL A 164 -18.78 -3.43 4.83
CA VAL A 164 -18.37 -3.68 6.22
C VAL A 164 -16.87 -3.44 6.40
N CYS A 165 -16.04 -3.74 5.41
CA CYS A 165 -14.62 -3.41 5.44
C CYS A 165 -14.34 -1.96 5.01
N ALA A 166 -15.01 -1.47 3.98
CA ALA A 166 -14.72 -0.19 3.33
C ALA A 166 -14.96 1.02 4.24
N ILE A 167 -16.12 1.09 4.91
CA ILE A 167 -16.47 2.26 5.73
C ILE A 167 -15.54 2.39 6.96
N PRO A 168 -15.29 1.34 7.76
CA PRO A 168 -14.33 1.42 8.86
C PRO A 168 -12.91 1.70 8.38
N ALA A 169 -12.51 1.12 7.24
CA ALA A 169 -11.19 1.37 6.67
C ALA A 169 -11.01 2.84 6.27
N LEU A 170 -11.99 3.40 5.56
CA LEU A 170 -11.95 4.77 5.10
C LEU A 170 -11.96 5.74 6.28
N THR A 171 -12.86 5.55 7.24
CA THR A 171 -12.95 6.39 8.44
C THR A 171 -11.65 6.35 9.24
N ALA A 172 -11.09 5.16 9.50
CA ALA A 172 -9.79 5.03 10.14
C ALA A 172 -8.66 5.69 9.33
N SER A 173 -8.71 5.62 7.99
CA SER A 173 -7.70 6.20 7.10
C SER A 173 -7.67 7.73 7.17
N TYR A 174 -8.84 8.36 7.25
CA TYR A 174 -9.01 9.82 7.35
C TYR A 174 -8.74 10.31 8.76
N TYR A 175 -9.14 9.55 9.78
CA TYR A 175 -8.77 9.84 11.16
C TYR A 175 -7.25 9.82 11.35
N ALA A 176 -6.57 8.81 10.80
CA ALA A 176 -5.11 8.74 10.80
C ALA A 176 -4.48 9.91 10.03
N ALA A 177 -5.07 10.34 8.91
CA ALA A 177 -4.63 11.52 8.16
C ALA A 177 -4.77 12.82 8.98
N ALA A 178 -5.88 12.98 9.70
CA ALA A 178 -6.09 14.14 10.58
C ALA A 178 -5.07 14.18 11.72
N LEU A 179 -4.73 13.02 12.31
CA LEU A 179 -3.67 12.91 13.33
C LEU A 179 -2.27 13.18 12.77
N TYR A 180 -2.06 13.01 11.47
CA TYR A 180 -0.77 13.25 10.84
C TYR A 180 -0.35 14.73 10.92
N ILE A 181 -1.32 15.66 10.92
CA ILE A 181 -1.06 17.11 10.98
C ILE A 181 -0.36 17.52 12.30
N PRO A 182 -0.94 17.26 13.50
CA PRO A 182 -0.28 17.63 14.75
C PRO A 182 1.03 16.88 14.98
N LEU A 183 1.11 15.60 14.59
CA LEU A 183 2.33 14.82 14.66
C LEU A 183 3.45 15.41 13.79
N GLY A 184 3.10 15.88 12.59
CA GLY A 184 4.05 16.54 11.68
C GLY A 184 4.58 17.85 12.19
N LEU A 185 3.72 18.67 12.82
CA LEU A 185 4.15 19.90 13.48
C LEU A 185 5.10 19.63 14.66
N GLY A 186 4.83 18.58 15.46
CA GLY A 186 5.73 18.12 16.52
C GLY A 186 7.09 17.67 15.97
N ALA A 187 7.08 16.82 14.95
CA ALA A 187 8.28 16.29 14.32
C ALA A 187 9.16 17.38 13.68
N LEU A 188 8.56 18.45 13.14
CA LEU A 188 9.28 19.63 12.67
C LEU A 188 9.97 20.41 13.79
N ARG A 189 9.29 20.59 14.93
CA ARG A 189 9.86 21.30 16.09
C ARG A 189 11.05 20.54 16.66
N GLU A 190 10.91 19.22 16.83
CA GLU A 190 11.99 18.35 17.29
C GLU A 190 13.16 18.32 16.30
N GLY A 191 12.88 18.20 15.00
CA GLY A 191 13.91 18.22 13.96
C GLY A 191 14.74 19.51 13.92
N ARG A 192 14.11 20.67 14.20
CA ARG A 192 14.81 21.95 14.33
C ARG A 192 15.63 22.04 15.63
N ALA A 193 15.10 21.55 16.75
CA ALA A 193 15.79 21.58 18.04
C ALA A 193 17.09 20.75 18.03
N LEU A 194 17.12 19.65 17.28
CA LEU A 194 18.31 18.82 17.09
C LEU A 194 19.38 19.46 16.18
N ARG A 195 19.04 20.50 15.41
CA ARG A 195 19.98 21.22 14.52
C ARG A 195 20.65 22.42 15.19
N THR A 196 20.11 22.93 16.31
CA THR A 196 20.76 23.98 17.11
C THR A 196 21.78 23.35 18.06
N PRO A 197 23.09 23.67 17.95
CA PRO A 197 24.08 23.23 18.92
C PRO A 197 23.71 23.81 20.30
N LYS A 198 23.76 22.97 21.34
CA LYS A 198 23.66 23.46 22.72
C LYS A 198 24.90 24.35 22.99
N PRO A 199 24.72 25.59 23.49
CA PRO A 199 25.83 26.50 23.78
C PRO A 199 26.76 25.94 24.86
#